data_AF-A0A165LWJ0-F1
#
_entry.id   AF-A0A165LWJ0-F1
#
_cell.length_a   1.000
_cell.length_b   1.000
_cell.length_c   1.000
_cell.angle_alpha   90.00
_cell.angle_beta   90.00
_cell.angle_gamma   90.00
#
_symmetry.space_group_name_H-M   'P 1'
#
loop_
_entity.id
_entity.type
_entity.pdbx_description
1 polymer ?
#
loop_
_entity_poly.entity_id
_entity_poly.type
_entity_poly.pdbx_seq_one_letter_code
_entity_poly.pdbx_strand_id
1 'polypeptide(L)'
;MTLQLPSEIVVERFLPTARAMLATRLDEKGWTQQEIADQLGVTQAAVSKYGSGSVTVEERFREDARMQQTIERIADGLAAGEMDEFAVLGELLALVREFEDRGPICAVHEEEMPALQGMGCDLCVRGTDTAVKAERAVLSSVRRATRLLADSAVVVDAIPNVGMNVGMALPDAGDALDVAAVPGRIHDLRGRVNVPSNPEFGASEHVAGTILAAMAVDPSRRAALNLSTDEAVLDAAHEQGIELLEFDAGYEDRDERLEAAFRERGGVPRVIYHSGAFGIEPITYVFGESAVEAAELAVELLADADT
;
A
#
# COMPACT_ATOMS: atom_id res chain seq x y z
N MET A 1 17.25 17.85 -9.38
CA MET A 1 16.28 16.75 -9.43
C MET A 1 16.70 15.88 -10.59
N THR A 2 17.31 14.73 -10.33
CA THR A 2 17.67 13.76 -11.36
C THR A 2 16.48 12.82 -11.53
N LEU A 3 15.86 12.89 -12.70
CA LEU A 3 14.88 11.90 -13.12
C LEU A 3 15.68 10.77 -13.76
N GLN A 4 15.60 9.57 -13.19
CA GLN A 4 16.25 8.37 -13.71
C GLN A 4 15.19 7.29 -13.87
N LEU A 5 15.17 6.62 -15.00
CA LEU A 5 14.28 5.49 -15.27
C LEU A 5 14.95 4.17 -14.87
N PRO A 6 14.19 3.19 -14.38
CA PRO A 6 14.70 1.82 -14.17
C PRO A 6 15.32 1.23 -15.43
N SER A 7 14.75 1.53 -16.60
CA SER A 7 15.28 1.10 -17.90
C SER A 7 16.67 1.64 -18.20
N GLU A 8 17.02 2.82 -17.68
CA GLU A 8 18.38 3.38 -17.83
C GLU A 8 19.38 2.55 -17.00
N ILE A 9 19.01 2.16 -15.77
CA ILE A 9 19.82 1.26 -14.93
C ILE A 9 20.00 -0.10 -15.60
N VAL A 10 18.95 -0.62 -16.26
CA VAL A 10 19.05 -1.87 -17.03
C VAL A 10 20.10 -1.74 -18.14
N VAL A 11 20.04 -0.67 -18.94
CA VAL A 11 20.94 -0.47 -20.07
C VAL A 11 22.38 -0.16 -19.63
N GLU A 12 22.54 0.67 -18.60
CA GLU A 12 23.84 1.19 -18.19
C GLU A 12 24.60 0.27 -17.23
N ARG A 13 23.90 -0.58 -16.46
CA ARG A 13 24.52 -1.41 -15.42
C ARG A 13 24.18 -2.88 -15.52
N PHE A 14 22.92 -3.24 -15.71
CA PHE A 14 22.53 -4.66 -15.79
C PHE A 14 23.09 -5.33 -17.06
N LEU A 15 22.83 -4.78 -18.25
CA LEU A 15 23.25 -5.39 -19.51
C LEU A 15 24.78 -5.53 -19.65
N PRO A 16 25.61 -4.53 -19.28
CA PRO A 16 27.06 -4.70 -19.28
C PRO A 16 27.53 -5.80 -18.34
N THR A 17 26.93 -5.89 -17.14
CA THR A 17 27.24 -6.95 -16.17
C THR A 17 26.84 -8.33 -16.70
N ALA A 18 25.62 -8.46 -17.23
CA ALA A 18 25.13 -9.70 -17.83
C ALA A 18 26.01 -10.19 -18.98
N ARG A 19 26.35 -9.29 -19.92
CA ARG A 19 27.20 -9.62 -21.07
C ARG A 19 28.61 -10.02 -20.65
N ALA A 20 29.19 -9.32 -19.67
CA ALA A 20 30.51 -9.67 -19.17
C ALA A 20 30.51 -11.06 -18.52
N MET A 21 29.54 -11.33 -17.64
CA MET A 21 29.41 -12.64 -16.97
C MET A 21 29.15 -13.76 -17.97
N LEU A 22 28.25 -13.55 -18.94
CA LEU A 22 27.94 -14.56 -19.96
C LEU A 22 29.12 -14.81 -20.89
N ALA A 23 29.85 -13.77 -21.32
CA ALA A 23 31.06 -13.92 -22.11
C ALA A 23 32.12 -14.76 -21.38
N THR A 24 32.35 -14.50 -20.09
CA THR A 24 33.27 -15.31 -19.27
C THR A 24 32.84 -16.77 -19.21
N ARG A 25 31.55 -17.04 -18.98
CA ARG A 25 31.06 -18.43 -18.90
C ARG A 25 31.11 -19.17 -20.24
N LEU A 26 30.87 -18.48 -21.36
CA LEU A 26 30.99 -19.09 -22.69
C LEU A 26 32.46 -19.39 -23.06
N ASP A 27 33.40 -18.52 -22.67
CA ASP A 27 34.84 -18.74 -22.83
C ASP A 27 35.31 -19.97 -22.01
N GLU A 28 34.85 -20.10 -20.77
CA GLU A 28 35.08 -21.29 -19.93
C GLU A 28 34.54 -22.59 -20.56
N LYS A 29 33.47 -22.49 -21.35
CA LYS A 29 32.88 -23.61 -22.12
C LYS A 29 33.53 -23.80 -23.50
N GLY A 30 34.60 -23.06 -23.81
CA GLY A 30 35.44 -23.26 -24.99
C GLY A 30 35.01 -22.49 -26.24
N TRP A 31 34.09 -21.54 -26.13
CA TRP A 31 33.69 -20.70 -27.25
C TRP A 31 34.81 -19.72 -27.63
N THR A 32 34.98 -19.47 -28.91
CA THR A 32 35.91 -18.43 -29.40
C THR A 32 35.33 -17.04 -29.16
N GLN A 33 36.22 -16.04 -29.07
CA GLN A 33 35.80 -14.65 -28.90
C GLN A 33 34.90 -14.13 -30.03
N GLN A 34 35.02 -14.71 -31.24
CA GLN A 34 34.17 -14.36 -32.37
C GLN A 34 32.76 -14.94 -32.21
N GLU A 35 32.64 -16.22 -31.83
CA GLU A 35 31.33 -16.85 -31.56
C GLU A 35 30.59 -16.14 -30.42
N ILE A 36 31.30 -15.75 -29.36
CA ILE A 36 30.72 -14.98 -28.25
C ILE A 36 30.25 -13.59 -28.74
N ALA A 37 31.03 -12.93 -29.60
CA ALA A 37 30.67 -11.61 -30.12
C ALA A 37 29.39 -11.67 -30.96
N ASP A 38 29.30 -12.68 -31.83
CA ASP A 38 28.13 -12.92 -32.68
C ASP A 38 26.90 -13.23 -31.82
N GLN A 39 27.04 -14.09 -30.81
CA GLN A 39 25.96 -14.48 -29.90
C GLN A 39 25.43 -13.31 -29.05
N LEU A 40 26.30 -12.43 -28.56
CA LEU A 40 25.93 -11.31 -27.69
C LEU A 40 25.53 -10.04 -28.47
N GLY A 41 25.72 -10.04 -29.80
CA GLY A 41 25.49 -8.89 -30.66
C GLY A 41 26.44 -7.72 -30.35
N VAL A 42 27.70 -8.02 -30.04
CA VAL A 42 28.74 -7.03 -29.72
C VAL A 42 29.98 -7.24 -30.61
N THR A 43 30.97 -6.35 -30.50
CA THR A 43 32.23 -6.52 -31.24
C THR A 43 33.15 -7.52 -30.53
N GLN A 44 34.00 -8.24 -31.27
CA GLN A 44 35.03 -9.11 -30.68
C GLN A 44 35.98 -8.33 -29.75
N ALA A 45 36.24 -7.06 -30.05
CA ALA A 45 36.99 -6.17 -29.17
C ALA A 45 36.27 -5.89 -27.83
N ALA A 46 34.94 -5.84 -27.81
CA ALA A 46 34.16 -5.73 -26.57
C ALA A 46 34.26 -7.02 -25.74
N VAL A 47 34.22 -8.19 -26.39
CA VAL A 47 34.42 -9.49 -25.71
C VAL A 47 35.81 -9.57 -25.07
N SER A 48 36.85 -9.14 -25.78
CA SER A 48 38.20 -9.07 -25.22
C SER A 48 38.29 -8.18 -23.97
N LYS A 49 37.50 -7.11 -23.89
CA LYS A 49 37.45 -6.22 -22.71
C LYS A 49 36.71 -6.83 -21.52
N TYR A 50 35.70 -7.66 -21.78
CA TYR A 50 35.03 -8.43 -20.73
C TYR A 50 36.01 -9.39 -20.05
N GLY A 51 36.78 -10.15 -20.84
CA GLY A 51 37.79 -11.08 -20.33
C GLY A 51 38.93 -10.43 -19.55
N SER A 52 39.26 -9.16 -19.83
CA SER A 52 40.29 -8.42 -19.11
C SER A 52 39.77 -7.65 -17.89
N GLY A 53 38.48 -7.78 -17.53
CA GLY A 53 37.86 -7.10 -16.39
C GLY A 53 37.77 -5.57 -16.53
N SER A 54 37.84 -5.05 -17.76
CA SER A 54 37.92 -3.59 -18.03
C SER A 54 36.56 -2.92 -18.23
N VAL A 55 35.47 -3.63 -17.96
CA VAL A 55 34.10 -3.15 -18.12
C VAL A 55 33.49 -2.89 -16.76
N THR A 56 32.77 -1.77 -16.64
CA THR A 56 31.98 -1.43 -15.47
C THR A 56 30.95 -2.53 -15.22
N VAL A 57 31.12 -3.24 -14.11
CA VAL A 57 30.16 -4.22 -13.59
C VAL A 57 29.55 -3.67 -12.31
N GLU A 58 28.27 -3.92 -12.11
CA GLU A 58 27.57 -3.59 -10.87
C GLU A 58 27.63 -4.79 -9.93
N GLU A 59 28.34 -4.64 -8.81
CA GLU A 59 28.65 -5.75 -7.91
C GLU A 59 27.38 -6.36 -7.31
N ARG A 60 26.37 -5.52 -7.04
CA ARG A 60 25.06 -5.98 -6.55
C ARG A 60 24.37 -6.96 -7.49
N PHE A 61 24.59 -6.81 -8.80
CA PHE A 61 24.04 -7.73 -9.78
C PHE A 61 24.93 -8.96 -9.91
N ARG A 62 26.26 -8.77 -9.94
CA ARG A 62 27.24 -9.85 -10.08
C ARG A 62 27.18 -10.89 -8.95
N GLU A 63 27.03 -10.42 -7.72
CA GLU A 63 27.00 -11.27 -6.52
C GLU A 63 25.62 -11.88 -6.25
N ASP A 64 24.54 -11.38 -6.89
CA ASP A 64 23.19 -11.91 -6.69
C ASP A 64 23.10 -13.36 -7.20
N ALA A 65 22.63 -14.26 -6.33
CA ALA A 65 22.56 -15.69 -6.62
C ALA A 65 21.67 -16.01 -7.84
N ARG A 66 20.64 -15.20 -8.10
CA ARG A 66 19.71 -15.40 -9.23
C ARG A 66 20.36 -14.98 -10.55
N MET A 67 21.18 -13.93 -10.53
CA MET A 67 22.01 -13.56 -11.68
C MET A 67 22.95 -14.69 -12.04
N GLN A 68 23.70 -15.21 -11.06
CA GLN A 68 24.67 -16.28 -11.29
C GLN A 68 24.01 -17.55 -11.86
N GLN A 69 22.86 -17.95 -11.28
CA GLN A 69 22.08 -19.10 -11.76
C GLN A 69 21.55 -18.89 -13.18
N THR A 70 21.04 -17.70 -13.48
CA THR A 70 20.49 -17.39 -14.81
C THR A 70 21.60 -17.40 -15.86
N ILE A 71 22.76 -16.79 -15.57
CA ILE A 71 23.91 -16.78 -16.49
C ILE A 71 24.46 -18.18 -16.72
N GLU A 72 24.59 -19.01 -15.68
CA GLU A 72 25.02 -20.40 -15.82
C GLU A 72 24.05 -21.18 -16.70
N ARG A 73 22.74 -21.10 -16.41
CA ARG A 73 21.69 -21.78 -17.18
C ARG A 73 21.71 -21.38 -18.66
N ILE A 74 21.84 -20.09 -18.95
CA ILE A 74 21.96 -19.58 -20.33
C ILE A 74 23.21 -20.16 -20.99
N ALA A 75 24.37 -20.10 -20.33
CA ALA A 75 25.62 -20.57 -20.90
C ALA A 75 25.60 -22.10 -21.14
N ASP A 76 25.05 -22.88 -20.21
CA ASP A 76 24.85 -24.33 -20.35
C ASP A 76 23.91 -24.65 -21.51
N GLY A 77 22.75 -23.99 -21.56
CA GLY A 77 21.76 -24.20 -22.61
C GLY A 77 22.27 -23.85 -24.00
N LEU A 78 23.03 -22.76 -24.13
CA LEU A 78 23.69 -22.38 -25.39
C LEU A 78 24.77 -23.39 -25.79
N ALA A 79 25.63 -23.80 -24.86
CA ALA A 79 26.70 -24.77 -25.16
C ALA A 79 26.15 -26.16 -25.52
N ALA A 80 25.00 -26.54 -24.96
CA ALA A 80 24.30 -27.78 -25.28
C ALA A 80 23.46 -27.70 -26.56
N GLY A 81 23.23 -26.51 -27.11
CA GLY A 81 22.29 -26.28 -28.22
C GLY A 81 20.82 -26.46 -27.83
N GLU A 82 20.51 -26.36 -26.54
CA GLU A 82 19.16 -26.53 -25.97
C GLU A 82 18.42 -25.18 -25.82
N MET A 83 19.13 -24.05 -25.93
CA MET A 83 18.55 -22.71 -25.90
C MET A 83 18.87 -21.95 -27.19
N ASP A 84 17.85 -21.34 -27.76
CA ASP A 84 17.96 -20.37 -28.85
C ASP A 84 17.96 -18.93 -28.32
N GLU A 85 18.15 -17.94 -29.19
CA GLU A 85 18.20 -16.53 -28.80
C GLU A 85 16.90 -16.05 -28.16
N PHE A 86 15.76 -16.63 -28.54
CA PHE A 86 14.46 -16.31 -27.96
C PHE A 86 14.37 -16.79 -26.50
N ALA A 87 14.84 -18.01 -26.21
CA ALA A 87 14.92 -18.53 -24.85
C ALA A 87 15.86 -17.69 -23.98
N VAL A 88 17.04 -17.32 -24.50
CA VAL A 88 17.99 -16.44 -23.79
C VAL A 88 17.36 -15.08 -23.47
N LEU A 89 16.65 -14.48 -24.43
CA LEU A 89 15.93 -13.24 -24.21
C LEU A 89 14.86 -13.39 -23.11
N GLY A 90 14.11 -14.50 -23.12
CA GLY A 90 13.12 -14.81 -22.11
C GLY A 90 13.72 -14.88 -20.70
N GLU A 91 14.87 -15.53 -20.55
CA GLU A 91 15.61 -15.65 -19.29
C GLU A 91 16.07 -14.29 -18.75
N LEU A 92 16.69 -13.48 -19.60
CA LEU A 92 17.17 -12.15 -19.21
C LEU A 92 15.99 -11.22 -18.85
N LEU A 93 14.89 -11.26 -19.60
CA LEU A 93 13.69 -10.47 -19.30
C LEU A 93 13.00 -10.93 -18.02
N ALA A 94 13.01 -12.23 -17.71
CA ALA A 94 12.51 -12.73 -16.44
C ALA A 94 13.34 -12.21 -15.27
N LEU A 95 14.66 -12.27 -15.39
CA LEU A 95 15.58 -11.79 -14.35
C LEU A 95 15.48 -10.27 -14.13
N VAL A 96 15.38 -9.48 -15.20
CA VAL A 96 15.16 -8.02 -15.09
C VAL A 96 13.90 -7.73 -14.29
N ARG A 97 12.78 -8.39 -14.60
CA ARG A 97 11.52 -8.23 -13.86
C ARG A 97 11.66 -8.60 -12.39
N GLU A 98 12.40 -9.66 -12.09
CA GLU A 98 12.64 -10.08 -10.71
C GLU A 98 13.52 -9.06 -9.95
N PHE A 99 14.45 -8.40 -10.63
CA PHE A 99 15.30 -7.37 -10.04
C PHE A 99 14.57 -6.02 -9.91
N GLU A 100 13.58 -5.76 -10.75
CA GLU A 100 12.66 -4.62 -10.69
C GLU A 100 11.54 -4.79 -9.64
N ASP A 101 11.41 -5.97 -9.03
CA ASP A 101 10.52 -6.21 -7.89
C ASP A 101 11.29 -6.24 -6.57
N ARG A 102 11.44 -5.06 -5.97
CA ARG A 102 12.16 -4.86 -4.69
C ARG A 102 13.55 -5.51 -4.67
N GLY A 103 14.16 -5.64 -5.84
CA GLY A 103 15.43 -6.30 -6.05
C GLY A 103 16.58 -5.31 -6.24
N PRO A 104 17.73 -5.81 -6.70
CA PRO A 104 18.92 -5.00 -6.87
C PRO A 104 18.73 -3.77 -7.78
N ILE A 105 17.89 -3.85 -8.83
CA ILE A 105 17.64 -2.69 -9.71
C ILE A 105 16.93 -1.59 -8.92
N CYS A 106 15.95 -1.92 -8.07
CA CYS A 106 15.30 -0.96 -7.19
C CYS A 106 16.30 -0.30 -6.22
N ALA A 107 17.22 -1.06 -5.64
CA ALA A 107 18.23 -0.53 -4.72
C ALA A 107 19.16 0.49 -5.39
N VAL A 108 19.60 0.22 -6.62
CA VAL A 108 20.37 1.18 -7.43
C VAL A 108 19.50 2.39 -7.80
N HIS A 109 18.22 2.17 -8.10
CA HIS A 109 17.31 3.25 -8.49
C HIS A 109 17.03 4.25 -7.36
N GLU A 110 16.88 3.77 -6.13
CA GLU A 110 16.74 4.63 -4.94
C GLU A 110 18.00 5.47 -4.67
N GLU A 111 19.18 4.99 -5.05
CA GLU A 111 20.43 5.75 -4.93
C GLU A 111 20.55 6.84 -5.97
N GLU A 112 20.23 6.53 -7.23
CA GLU A 112 20.30 7.48 -8.35
C GLU A 112 19.17 8.53 -8.31
N MET A 113 18.05 8.18 -7.67
CA MET A 113 16.89 9.06 -7.50
C MET A 113 16.59 9.25 -6.01
N PRO A 114 17.25 10.22 -5.31
CA PRO A 114 17.07 10.45 -3.88
C PRO A 114 15.62 10.68 -3.43
N ALA A 115 14.75 11.14 -4.34
CA ALA A 115 13.32 11.26 -4.05
C ALA A 115 12.64 9.92 -3.72
N LEU A 116 13.19 8.80 -4.20
CA LEU A 116 12.68 7.44 -3.96
C LEU A 116 13.10 6.82 -2.63
N GLN A 117 14.09 7.40 -1.94
CA GLN A 117 14.66 6.82 -0.73
C GLN A 117 13.60 6.62 0.36
N GLY A 118 13.42 5.35 0.76
CA GLY A 118 12.47 4.97 1.81
C GLY A 118 10.99 5.02 1.42
N MET A 119 10.66 5.27 0.14
CA MET A 119 9.26 5.29 -0.32
C MET A 119 8.68 3.90 -0.56
N GLY A 120 9.50 2.86 -0.66
CA GLY A 120 9.05 1.52 -1.05
C GLY A 120 8.37 1.55 -2.41
N CYS A 121 9.08 2.06 -3.42
CA CYS A 121 8.57 2.24 -4.78
C CYS A 121 8.23 0.89 -5.43
N ASP A 122 7.00 0.75 -5.94
CA ASP A 122 6.50 -0.46 -6.64
C ASP A 122 6.02 -0.13 -8.07
N LEU A 123 6.37 1.04 -8.60
CA LEU A 123 5.91 1.53 -9.90
C LEU A 123 6.31 0.59 -11.07
N CYS A 124 7.49 -0.03 -11.01
CA CYS A 124 7.95 -0.97 -12.05
C CYS A 124 7.10 -2.25 -12.11
N VAL A 125 6.56 -2.67 -10.97
CA VAL A 125 5.80 -3.92 -10.83
C VAL A 125 4.30 -3.68 -11.02
N ARG A 126 3.78 -2.58 -10.46
CA ARG A 126 2.34 -2.32 -10.37
C ARG A 126 1.85 -1.23 -11.34
N GLY A 127 2.77 -0.58 -12.05
CA GLY A 127 2.43 0.45 -13.03
C GLY A 127 1.65 1.64 -12.45
N THR A 128 0.96 2.37 -13.32
CA THR A 128 0.09 3.50 -12.95
C THR A 128 -1.37 3.09 -12.71
N ASP A 129 -1.62 1.83 -12.35
CA ASP A 129 -2.97 1.29 -12.20
C ASP A 129 -3.80 2.18 -11.26
N THR A 130 -4.94 2.66 -11.77
CA THR A 130 -5.86 3.50 -11.01
C THR A 130 -6.39 2.79 -9.77
N ALA A 131 -6.55 1.46 -9.83
CA ALA A 131 -6.93 0.65 -8.67
C ALA A 131 -5.84 0.70 -7.59
N VAL A 132 -4.58 0.45 -7.95
CA VAL A 132 -3.43 0.51 -7.01
C VAL A 132 -3.26 1.91 -6.43
N LYS A 133 -3.48 2.96 -7.23
CA LYS A 133 -3.47 4.35 -6.73
C LYS A 133 -4.61 4.61 -5.74
N ALA A 134 -5.80 4.11 -6.01
CA ALA A 134 -6.95 4.23 -5.11
C ALA A 134 -6.70 3.50 -3.79
N GLU A 135 -6.21 2.26 -3.84
CA GLU A 135 -5.81 1.48 -2.67
C GLU A 135 -4.76 2.20 -1.82
N ARG A 136 -3.70 2.72 -2.45
CA ARG A 136 -2.65 3.47 -1.77
C ARG A 136 -3.19 4.76 -1.15
N ALA A 137 -4.08 5.47 -1.84
CA ALA A 137 -4.70 6.68 -1.33
C ALA A 137 -5.56 6.38 -0.09
N VAL A 138 -6.35 5.29 -0.13
CA VAL A 138 -7.15 4.82 1.01
C VAL A 138 -6.26 4.46 2.20
N LEU A 139 -5.28 3.56 2.02
CA LEU A 139 -4.35 3.15 3.09
C LEU A 139 -3.56 4.33 3.66
N SER A 140 -3.12 5.26 2.80
CA SER A 140 -2.43 6.47 3.23
C SER A 140 -3.36 7.41 4.01
N SER A 141 -4.63 7.49 3.65
CA SER A 141 -5.61 8.31 4.35
C SER A 141 -5.87 7.78 5.76
N VAL A 142 -6.14 6.48 5.89
CA VAL A 142 -6.33 5.82 7.20
C VAL A 142 -5.07 5.97 8.06
N ARG A 143 -3.88 5.75 7.51
CA ARG A 143 -2.62 5.92 8.26
C ARG A 143 -2.40 7.35 8.78
N ARG A 144 -2.81 8.37 8.02
CA ARG A 144 -2.74 9.77 8.49
C ARG A 144 -3.77 10.02 9.58
N ALA A 145 -4.99 9.52 9.41
CA ALA A 145 -6.03 9.63 10.42
C ALA A 145 -5.61 9.00 11.76
N THR A 146 -5.02 7.79 11.73
CA THR A 146 -4.51 7.14 12.96
C THR A 146 -3.41 7.94 13.65
N ARG A 147 -2.55 8.65 12.88
CA ARG A 147 -1.52 9.53 13.46
C ARG A 147 -2.15 10.76 14.10
N LEU A 148 -3.09 11.39 13.41
CA LEU A 148 -3.84 12.53 13.94
C LEU A 148 -4.56 12.18 15.25
N LEU A 149 -5.22 11.02 15.30
CA LEU A 149 -5.86 10.51 16.52
C LEU A 149 -4.83 10.23 17.63
N ALA A 150 -3.68 9.64 17.28
CA ALA A 150 -2.65 9.31 18.26
C ALA A 150 -1.91 10.52 18.84
N ASP A 151 -1.80 11.60 18.06
CA ASP A 151 -1.16 12.85 18.48
C ASP A 151 -2.10 13.77 19.28
N SER A 152 -3.41 13.44 19.35
CA SER A 152 -4.43 14.24 20.03
C SER A 152 -4.74 13.70 21.44
N ALA A 153 -4.53 14.53 22.46
CA ALA A 153 -4.72 14.11 23.86
C ALA A 153 -6.19 13.86 24.22
N VAL A 154 -7.12 14.61 23.62
CA VAL A 154 -8.57 14.53 23.89
C VAL A 154 -9.20 13.21 23.40
N VAL A 155 -8.48 12.46 22.55
CA VAL A 155 -8.98 11.20 21.97
C VAL A 155 -8.98 10.06 22.98
N VAL A 156 -8.09 10.09 23.98
CA VAL A 156 -7.87 8.95 24.90
C VAL A 156 -9.16 8.55 25.61
N ASP A 157 -9.90 9.53 26.15
CA ASP A 157 -11.14 9.29 26.90
C ASP A 157 -12.32 8.92 26.00
N ALA A 158 -12.20 9.17 24.69
CA ALA A 158 -13.20 8.84 23.69
C ALA A 158 -13.06 7.42 23.10
N ILE A 159 -12.05 6.65 23.52
CA ILE A 159 -11.83 5.27 23.04
C ILE A 159 -12.81 4.32 23.75
N PRO A 160 -13.69 3.60 23.02
CA PRO A 160 -14.60 2.61 23.60
C PRO A 160 -13.87 1.40 24.17
N ASN A 161 -14.52 0.66 25.08
CA ASN A 161 -13.99 -0.61 25.59
C ASN A 161 -13.80 -1.65 24.47
N VAL A 162 -14.66 -1.62 23.45
CA VAL A 162 -14.52 -2.45 22.24
C VAL A 162 -13.41 -1.99 21.28
N GLY A 163 -12.78 -0.85 21.56
CA GLY A 163 -11.75 -0.23 20.74
C GLY A 163 -12.31 0.73 19.68
N MET A 164 -11.57 1.81 19.45
CA MET A 164 -11.80 2.76 18.37
C MET A 164 -11.26 2.18 17.06
N ASN A 165 -11.93 2.39 15.95
CA ASN A 165 -11.39 2.12 14.63
C ASN A 165 -11.70 3.28 13.72
N VAL A 166 -10.84 3.48 12.72
CA VAL A 166 -11.03 4.42 11.63
C VAL A 166 -10.85 3.65 10.34
N GLY A 167 -11.81 3.79 9.43
CA GLY A 167 -11.84 3.09 8.17
C GLY A 167 -12.14 4.00 7.00
N MET A 168 -11.72 3.55 5.82
CA MET A 168 -12.04 4.20 4.54
C MET A 168 -12.14 3.15 3.44
N ALA A 169 -13.18 3.28 2.64
CA ALA A 169 -13.48 2.40 1.52
C ALA A 169 -12.89 2.92 0.20
N LEU A 170 -12.65 1.99 -0.72
CA LEU A 170 -12.47 2.31 -2.14
C LEU A 170 -13.72 3.02 -2.69
N PRO A 171 -13.59 3.88 -3.73
CA PRO A 171 -14.74 4.60 -4.30
C PRO A 171 -15.88 3.69 -4.79
N ASP A 172 -15.55 2.47 -5.21
CA ASP A 172 -16.43 1.45 -5.78
C ASP A 172 -16.52 0.20 -4.89
N ALA A 173 -16.30 0.35 -3.58
CA ALA A 173 -16.32 -0.75 -2.63
C ALA A 173 -17.65 -1.54 -2.67
N GLY A 174 -17.53 -2.86 -2.84
CA GLY A 174 -18.67 -3.79 -2.85
C GLY A 174 -18.83 -4.56 -1.55
N ASP A 175 -17.75 -4.79 -0.81
CA ASP A 175 -17.78 -5.52 0.45
C ASP A 175 -16.69 -5.05 1.44
N ALA A 176 -16.62 -5.71 2.61
CA ALA A 176 -15.69 -5.35 3.66
C ALA A 176 -14.20 -5.49 3.27
N LEU A 177 -13.88 -6.31 2.27
CA LEU A 177 -12.52 -6.46 1.74
C LEU A 177 -12.08 -5.21 0.97
N ASP A 178 -13.01 -4.37 0.51
CA ASP A 178 -12.71 -3.09 -0.14
C ASP A 178 -12.58 -1.92 0.85
N VAL A 179 -12.65 -2.20 2.16
CA VAL A 179 -12.52 -1.21 3.23
C VAL A 179 -11.22 -1.43 4.00
N ALA A 180 -10.38 -0.39 4.02
CA ALA A 180 -9.20 -0.39 4.88
C ALA A 180 -9.54 0.11 6.28
N ALA A 181 -9.04 -0.56 7.31
CA ALA A 181 -9.17 -0.16 8.71
C ALA A 181 -7.94 -0.62 9.51
N VAL A 182 -7.91 -0.40 10.83
CA VAL A 182 -6.81 -0.84 11.70
C VAL A 182 -7.10 -2.23 12.27
N PRO A 183 -6.29 -3.27 11.95
CA PRO A 183 -6.39 -4.58 12.58
C PRO A 183 -6.13 -4.49 14.07
N GLY A 184 -6.97 -5.13 14.87
CA GLY A 184 -6.85 -5.11 16.32
C GLY A 184 -7.26 -3.78 16.97
N ARG A 185 -7.75 -2.79 16.19
CA ARG A 185 -8.32 -1.51 16.66
C ARG A 185 -7.35 -0.63 17.47
N ILE A 186 -7.75 0.61 17.68
CA ILE A 186 -7.05 1.58 18.50
C ILE A 186 -7.56 1.45 19.94
N HIS A 187 -6.63 1.39 20.90
CA HIS A 187 -6.93 1.19 22.31
C HIS A 187 -6.21 2.21 23.19
N ASP A 188 -6.78 2.53 24.35
CA ASP A 188 -6.04 3.21 25.41
C ASP A 188 -5.09 2.22 26.12
N LEU A 189 -3.80 2.52 26.08
CA LEU A 189 -2.78 1.86 26.89
C LEU A 189 -2.12 2.86 27.83
N ARG A 190 -2.67 2.95 29.05
CA ARG A 190 -2.14 3.76 30.16
C ARG A 190 -2.17 5.26 29.87
N GLY A 191 -3.31 5.76 29.41
CA GLY A 191 -3.53 7.17 29.08
C GLY A 191 -2.88 7.57 27.76
N ARG A 192 -2.74 6.62 26.82
CA ARG A 192 -2.10 6.85 25.52
C ARG A 192 -2.79 6.04 24.44
N VAL A 193 -3.03 6.69 23.31
CA VAL A 193 -3.53 6.05 22.11
C VAL A 193 -2.50 5.05 21.58
N ASN A 194 -2.88 3.77 21.51
CA ASN A 194 -2.06 2.71 20.94
C ASN A 194 -2.68 2.17 19.65
N VAL A 195 -1.93 2.25 18.56
CA VAL A 195 -2.27 1.69 17.25
C VAL A 195 -1.44 0.41 17.05
N PRO A 196 -2.03 -0.79 17.11
CA PRO A 196 -1.30 -2.05 17.21
C PRO A 196 -0.63 -2.47 15.89
N SER A 197 -1.13 -1.98 14.75
CA SER A 197 -0.66 -2.39 13.42
C SER A 197 -0.94 -1.31 12.36
N ASN A 198 -0.34 -1.47 11.18
CA ASN A 198 -0.65 -0.61 10.04
C ASN A 198 -2.04 -0.95 9.48
N PRO A 199 -2.75 0.02 8.87
CA PRO A 199 -4.01 -0.25 8.21
C PRO A 199 -3.88 -1.28 7.09
N GLU A 200 -4.89 -2.11 6.93
CA GLU A 200 -5.04 -3.08 5.84
C GLU A 200 -6.52 -3.21 5.44
N PHE A 201 -6.75 -3.75 4.26
CA PHE A 201 -8.07 -4.04 3.71
C PHE A 201 -8.70 -5.25 4.39
N GLY A 202 -10.02 -5.23 4.62
CA GLY A 202 -10.73 -6.34 5.27
C GLY A 202 -10.49 -6.46 6.79
N ALA A 203 -9.87 -5.47 7.41
CA ALA A 203 -9.44 -5.53 8.81
C ALA A 203 -10.58 -5.42 9.85
N SER A 204 -11.76 -4.94 9.47
CA SER A 204 -12.83 -4.61 10.41
C SER A 204 -14.22 -4.70 9.78
N GLU A 205 -14.99 -5.71 10.17
CA GLU A 205 -16.38 -5.87 9.71
C GLU A 205 -17.30 -4.74 10.21
N HIS A 206 -17.13 -4.30 11.46
CA HIS A 206 -18.08 -3.39 12.09
C HIS A 206 -18.03 -1.97 11.53
N VAL A 207 -16.83 -1.44 11.26
CA VAL A 207 -16.70 -0.11 10.67
C VAL A 207 -16.95 -0.18 9.17
N ALA A 208 -16.59 -1.30 8.52
CA ALA A 208 -16.86 -1.52 7.10
C ALA A 208 -18.36 -1.56 6.82
N GLY A 209 -19.14 -2.32 7.59
CA GLY A 209 -20.61 -2.38 7.45
C GLY A 209 -21.27 -1.01 7.52
N THR A 210 -20.88 -0.20 8.52
CA THR A 210 -21.38 1.17 8.67
C THR A 210 -20.96 2.09 7.51
N ILE A 211 -19.73 1.99 7.01
CA ILE A 211 -19.25 2.75 5.84
C ILE A 211 -20.00 2.32 4.57
N LEU A 212 -20.19 1.02 4.36
CA LEU A 212 -20.87 0.49 3.17
C LEU A 212 -22.36 0.88 3.16
N ALA A 213 -23.04 0.82 4.32
CA ALA A 213 -24.42 1.28 4.47
C ALA A 213 -24.58 2.78 4.14
N ALA A 214 -23.61 3.60 4.55
CA ALA A 214 -23.56 5.01 4.18
C ALA A 214 -23.32 5.21 2.68
N MET A 215 -22.32 4.52 2.10
CA MET A 215 -21.98 4.60 0.69
C MET A 215 -23.11 4.17 -0.24
N ALA A 216 -23.96 3.23 0.18
CA ALA A 216 -25.14 2.79 -0.57
C ALA A 216 -26.20 3.89 -0.76
N VAL A 217 -26.10 5.00 -0.01
CA VAL A 217 -26.98 6.17 -0.10
C VAL A 217 -26.22 7.41 -0.57
N ASP A 218 -25.00 7.62 -0.08
CA ASP A 218 -24.11 8.72 -0.46
C ASP A 218 -22.67 8.19 -0.69
N PRO A 219 -22.26 7.97 -1.96
CA PRO A 219 -20.92 7.46 -2.28
C PRO A 219 -19.75 8.34 -1.81
N SER A 220 -20.01 9.62 -1.48
CA SER A 220 -18.98 10.49 -0.91
C SER A 220 -18.65 10.09 0.53
N ARG A 221 -19.59 9.54 1.30
CA ARG A 221 -19.45 9.13 2.71
C ARG A 221 -18.79 7.77 2.84
N ARG A 222 -17.54 7.71 2.41
CA ARG A 222 -16.75 6.47 2.30
C ARG A 222 -15.72 6.28 3.42
N ALA A 223 -15.77 7.09 4.47
CA ALA A 223 -14.92 6.93 5.64
C ALA A 223 -15.71 7.16 6.92
N ALA A 224 -15.34 6.45 7.97
CA ALA A 224 -15.92 6.63 9.28
C ALA A 224 -14.92 6.25 10.37
N LEU A 225 -15.14 6.78 11.57
CA LEU A 225 -14.52 6.28 12.79
C LEU A 225 -15.57 6.13 13.89
N ASN A 226 -15.31 5.24 14.85
CA ASN A 226 -16.17 5.04 16.00
C ASN A 226 -15.51 5.52 17.30
N LEU A 227 -16.28 6.21 18.13
CA LEU A 227 -15.88 6.69 19.45
C LEU A 227 -16.99 6.42 20.48
N SER A 228 -16.68 6.54 21.77
CA SER A 228 -17.66 6.35 22.83
C SER A 228 -18.74 7.41 22.76
N THR A 229 -20.02 7.03 22.86
CA THR A 229 -21.08 8.04 22.95
C THR A 229 -21.02 8.74 24.29
N ASP A 230 -20.87 10.06 24.26
CA ASP A 230 -20.92 10.96 25.40
C ASP A 230 -21.84 12.16 25.07
N GLU A 231 -22.64 12.60 26.05
CA GLU A 231 -23.60 13.70 25.85
C GLU A 231 -22.90 15.00 25.41
N ALA A 232 -21.72 15.31 25.94
CA ALA A 232 -20.98 16.52 25.58
C ALA A 232 -20.54 16.50 24.11
N VAL A 233 -20.17 15.33 23.57
CA VAL A 233 -19.82 15.17 22.15
C VAL A 233 -21.05 15.34 21.24
N LEU A 234 -22.21 14.85 21.68
CA LEU A 234 -23.46 15.02 20.93
C LEU A 234 -23.91 16.49 20.96
N ASP A 235 -23.79 17.17 22.10
CA ASP A 235 -24.09 18.59 22.24
C ASP A 235 -23.16 19.46 21.39
N ALA A 236 -21.85 19.19 21.42
CA ALA A 236 -20.87 19.88 20.56
C ALA A 236 -21.22 19.75 19.07
N ALA A 237 -21.62 18.55 18.63
CA ALA A 237 -22.05 18.33 17.25
C ALA A 237 -23.31 19.14 16.91
N HIS A 238 -24.29 19.16 17.81
CA HIS A 238 -25.52 19.93 17.63
C HIS A 238 -25.25 21.45 17.60
N GLU A 239 -24.35 21.96 18.44
CA GLU A 239 -23.93 23.37 18.46
C GLU A 239 -23.23 23.81 17.17
N GLN A 240 -22.49 22.90 16.53
CA GLN A 240 -21.94 23.11 15.19
C GLN A 240 -22.97 22.98 14.06
N GLY A 241 -24.25 22.73 14.38
CA GLY A 241 -25.32 22.56 13.40
C GLY A 241 -25.28 21.21 12.67
N ILE A 242 -24.57 20.21 13.23
CA ILE A 242 -24.58 18.86 12.69
C ILE A 242 -25.85 18.16 13.16
N GLU A 243 -26.70 17.78 12.21
CA GLU A 243 -27.86 16.97 12.56
C GLU A 243 -27.45 15.52 12.84
N LEU A 244 -27.82 15.04 14.03
CA LEU A 244 -27.53 13.68 14.50
C LEU A 244 -28.61 12.69 14.03
N LEU A 245 -28.27 11.40 14.00
CA LEU A 245 -29.22 10.30 13.88
C LEU A 245 -28.94 9.27 14.97
N GLU A 246 -29.93 9.03 15.82
CA GLU A 246 -29.93 7.87 16.72
C GLU A 246 -30.41 6.63 15.96
N PHE A 247 -29.75 5.50 16.17
CA PHE A 247 -30.12 4.21 15.57
C PHE A 247 -30.13 3.07 16.61
N ASP A 248 -30.70 1.93 16.23
CA ASP A 248 -30.79 0.76 17.10
C ASP A 248 -29.42 0.06 17.25
N ALA A 249 -29.03 -0.23 18.50
CA ALA A 249 -27.73 -0.81 18.85
C ALA A 249 -27.58 -2.30 18.46
N GLY A 250 -28.68 -3.00 18.14
CA GLY A 250 -28.67 -4.42 17.85
C GLY A 250 -27.85 -4.78 16.62
N TYR A 251 -27.18 -5.94 16.64
CA TYR A 251 -26.31 -6.39 15.56
C TYR A 251 -27.04 -7.07 14.39
N GLU A 252 -28.17 -7.73 14.66
CA GLU A 252 -28.97 -8.40 13.62
C GLU A 252 -29.38 -7.39 12.56
N ASP A 253 -29.15 -7.63 11.27
CA ASP A 253 -29.51 -6.76 10.13
C ASP A 253 -29.18 -5.27 10.31
N ARG A 254 -28.10 -4.95 11.04
CA ARG A 254 -27.78 -3.58 11.44
C ARG A 254 -27.47 -2.70 10.23
N ASP A 255 -26.71 -3.23 9.28
CA ASP A 255 -26.25 -2.48 8.11
C ASP A 255 -27.44 -2.16 7.18
N GLU A 256 -28.35 -3.11 7.00
CA GLU A 256 -29.60 -2.91 6.26
C GLU A 256 -30.52 -1.89 6.94
N ARG A 257 -30.61 -1.92 8.27
CA ARG A 257 -31.38 -0.92 9.04
C ARG A 257 -30.79 0.48 8.92
N LEU A 258 -29.47 0.61 8.99
CA LEU A 258 -28.78 1.89 8.80
C LEU A 258 -29.03 2.44 7.39
N GLU A 259 -28.84 1.61 6.37
CA GLU A 259 -29.11 1.99 4.98
C GLU A 259 -30.57 2.45 4.78
N ALA A 260 -31.54 1.73 5.35
CA ALA A 260 -32.95 2.12 5.32
C ALA A 260 -33.19 3.47 6.02
N ALA A 261 -32.61 3.68 7.20
CA ALA A 261 -32.74 4.93 7.96
C ALA A 261 -32.14 6.12 7.21
N PHE A 262 -30.98 5.95 6.56
CA PHE A 262 -30.39 6.99 5.71
C PHE A 262 -31.26 7.35 4.51
N ARG A 263 -31.89 6.36 3.87
CA ARG A 263 -32.81 6.61 2.76
C ARG A 263 -34.10 7.30 3.19
N GLU A 264 -34.69 6.90 4.32
CA GLU A 264 -35.88 7.54 4.87
C GLU A 264 -35.62 9.00 5.23
N ARG A 265 -34.42 9.27 5.79
CA ARG A 265 -33.94 10.63 6.06
C ARG A 265 -33.69 11.45 4.79
N GLY A 266 -33.31 10.79 3.69
CA GLY A 266 -32.94 11.44 2.43
C GLY A 266 -31.45 11.81 2.32
N GLY A 267 -30.59 11.23 3.17
CA GLY A 267 -29.16 11.47 3.16
C GLY A 267 -28.44 10.86 4.37
N VAL A 268 -27.11 10.82 4.31
CA VAL A 268 -26.25 10.32 5.38
C VAL A 268 -25.78 11.51 6.24
N PRO A 269 -26.14 11.57 7.54
CA PRO A 269 -25.63 12.60 8.44
C PRO A 269 -24.14 12.41 8.72
N ARG A 270 -23.45 13.47 9.17
CA ARG A 270 -22.02 13.34 9.53
C ARG A 270 -21.80 12.54 10.80
N VAL A 271 -22.79 12.49 11.69
CA VAL A 271 -22.68 11.82 12.98
C VAL A 271 -23.93 10.99 13.22
N ILE A 272 -23.73 9.73 13.59
CA ILE A 272 -24.78 8.82 14.05
C ILE A 272 -24.37 8.23 15.38
N TYR A 273 -25.32 7.85 16.22
CA TYR A 273 -25.01 7.24 17.50
C TYR A 273 -26.09 6.27 17.94
N HIS A 274 -25.77 5.45 18.95
CA HIS A 274 -26.78 4.71 19.69
C HIS A 274 -26.46 4.75 21.18
N SER A 275 -27.50 4.79 22.01
CA SER A 275 -27.39 4.85 23.47
C SER A 275 -27.06 3.49 24.13
N GLY A 276 -26.52 2.55 23.35
CA GLY A 276 -26.25 1.17 23.78
C GLY A 276 -27.49 0.27 23.88
N ALA A 277 -27.27 -0.97 24.30
CA ALA A 277 -28.31 -1.96 24.63
C ALA A 277 -27.76 -2.96 25.65
N PHE A 278 -28.54 -3.97 26.04
CA PHE A 278 -28.05 -4.99 26.98
C PHE A 278 -26.80 -5.71 26.42
N GLY A 279 -25.65 -5.47 27.06
CA GLY A 279 -24.35 -6.01 26.61
C GLY A 279 -23.72 -5.29 25.42
N ILE A 280 -24.26 -4.15 25.00
CA ILE A 280 -23.74 -3.33 23.90
C ILE A 280 -23.44 -1.93 24.44
N GLU A 281 -22.16 -1.54 24.39
CA GLU A 281 -21.68 -0.22 24.78
C GLU A 281 -22.22 0.86 23.81
N PRO A 282 -22.58 2.07 24.28
CA PRO A 282 -22.94 3.19 23.41
C PRO A 282 -21.80 3.60 22.47
N ILE A 283 -22.08 3.73 21.17
CA ILE A 283 -21.09 4.11 20.15
C ILE A 283 -21.63 5.21 19.26
N THR A 284 -20.77 6.19 19.01
CA THR A 284 -20.97 7.25 18.02
C THR A 284 -20.05 6.99 16.83
N TYR A 285 -20.58 7.11 15.62
CA TYR A 285 -19.80 7.08 14.39
C TYR A 285 -19.75 8.48 13.76
N VAL A 286 -18.56 8.89 13.36
CA VAL A 286 -18.30 10.15 12.66
C VAL A 286 -17.88 9.82 11.22
N PHE A 287 -18.64 10.31 10.24
CA PHE A 287 -18.42 10.10 8.81
C PHE A 287 -17.64 11.23 8.16
N GLY A 288 -16.87 10.90 7.12
CA GLY A 288 -16.17 11.84 6.25
C GLY A 288 -16.01 11.32 4.82
N GLU A 289 -15.55 12.18 3.92
CA GLU A 289 -15.15 11.80 2.56
C GLU A 289 -13.79 11.10 2.53
N SER A 290 -13.01 11.28 3.60
CA SER A 290 -11.74 10.62 3.85
C SER A 290 -11.59 10.29 5.34
N ALA A 291 -10.77 9.28 5.66
CA ALA A 291 -10.46 8.95 7.05
C ALA A 291 -9.87 10.14 7.82
N VAL A 292 -9.10 10.99 7.14
CA VAL A 292 -8.51 12.19 7.76
C VAL A 292 -9.60 13.18 8.15
N GLU A 293 -10.55 13.46 7.25
CA GLU A 293 -11.67 14.38 7.55
C GLU A 293 -12.54 13.86 8.69
N ALA A 294 -12.85 12.56 8.71
CA ALA A 294 -13.59 11.96 9.81
C ALA A 294 -12.84 12.14 11.15
N ALA A 295 -11.52 11.94 11.16
CA ALA A 295 -10.68 12.09 12.33
C ALA A 295 -10.51 13.55 12.78
N GLU A 296 -10.35 14.49 11.84
CA GLU A 296 -10.32 15.93 12.10
C GLU A 296 -11.62 16.37 12.79
N LEU A 297 -12.76 15.97 12.23
CA LEU A 297 -14.07 16.27 12.82
C LEU A 297 -14.22 15.66 14.22
N ALA A 298 -13.84 14.40 14.40
CA ALA A 298 -13.93 13.78 15.72
C ALA A 298 -13.07 14.51 16.77
N VAL A 299 -11.83 14.89 16.41
CA VAL A 299 -10.97 15.66 17.32
C VAL A 299 -11.55 17.04 17.61
N GLU A 300 -12.14 17.71 16.63
CA GLU A 300 -12.83 18.99 16.81
C GLU A 300 -13.99 18.86 17.80
N LEU A 301 -14.88 17.88 17.60
CA LEU A 301 -16.02 17.63 18.50
C LEU A 301 -15.57 17.28 19.93
N LEU A 302 -14.49 16.52 20.08
CA LEU A 302 -13.94 16.18 21.40
C LEU A 302 -13.32 17.39 22.10
N ALA A 303 -12.62 18.26 21.35
CA ALA A 303 -12.04 19.47 21.92
C ALA A 303 -13.11 20.48 22.37
N ASP A 304 -14.21 20.59 21.62
CA ASP A 304 -15.34 21.44 22.00
C ASP A 304 -16.08 20.87 23.22
N ALA A 305 -16.22 19.54 23.32
CA ALA A 305 -16.82 18.87 24.48
C ALA A 305 -16.00 19.03 25.78
N ASP A 306 -14.68 19.26 25.68
CA ASP A 306 -13.77 19.50 26.82
C ASP A 306 -13.77 20.96 27.32
N THR A 307 -14.49 21.87 26.65
CA THR A 307 -14.49 23.33 26.92
C THR A 307 -15.63 23.77 27.83
#